data_AF-A0A6I1KN77-F1
#
_entry.id   AF-A0A6I1KN77-F1
#
_cell.length_a   1.000
_cell.length_b   1.000
_cell.length_c   1.000
_cell.angle_alpha   90.00
_cell.angle_beta   90.00
_cell.angle_gamma   90.00
#
_symmetry.space_group_name_H-M   'P 1'
#
loop_
_entity.id
_entity.type
_entity.pdbx_description
1 polymer ?
#
loop_
_entity_poly.entity_id
_entity_poly.type
_entity_poly.pdbx_seq_one_letter_code
_entity_poly.pdbx_strand_id
1 'polypeptide(L)' 'MRCEYNDGLMVSYSGPLRITKGNEVNVFLNADDIPENIRSELHEAALHDNCGELRHVAQEVTDIIGSNIPEW' A
#
# COMPACT_ATOMS: atom_id res chain seq x y z
N MET A 1 1.37 8.24 -7.32
CA MET A 1 1.42 7.01 -8.12
C MET A 1 0.23 6.10 -7.82
N ARG A 2 -0.20 5.32 -8.82
CA ARG A 2 -1.28 4.34 -8.69
C ARG A 2 -0.94 3.13 -9.56
N CYS A 3 -1.02 1.94 -8.98
CA CYS A 3 -0.85 0.67 -9.66
C CYS A 3 -2.12 -0.16 -9.50
N GLU A 4 -2.59 -0.70 -10.63
CA GLU A 4 -3.70 -1.65 -10.69
C GLU A 4 -3.15 -2.99 -11.14
N TYR A 5 -3.47 -4.04 -10.40
CA TYR A 5 -2.97 -5.38 -10.66
C TYR A 5 -4.11 -6.29 -11.16
N ASN A 6 -3.73 -7.32 -11.93
CA ASN A 6 -4.69 -8.23 -12.57
C ASN A 6 -5.55 -9.04 -11.58
N ASP A 7 -5.15 -9.12 -10.32
CA ASP A 7 -5.89 -9.79 -9.24
C ASP A 7 -6.90 -8.87 -8.54
N GLY A 8 -7.15 -7.67 -9.08
CA GLY A 8 -8.07 -6.68 -8.52
C GLY A 8 -7.53 -5.93 -7.31
N LEU A 9 -6.24 -6.13 -6.98
CA LEU A 9 -5.51 -5.27 -6.05
C LEU A 9 -5.25 -3.93 -6.73
N MET A 10 -5.43 -2.85 -5.98
CA MET A 10 -5.06 -1.52 -6.42
C MET A 10 -4.37 -0.80 -5.26
N VAL A 11 -3.19 -0.24 -5.57
CA VAL A 11 -2.35 0.48 -4.62
C VAL A 11 -2.19 1.89 -5.12
N SER A 12 -2.52 2.88 -4.30
CA SER A 12 -2.34 4.29 -4.61
C SER A 12 -1.54 4.95 -3.49
N TYR A 13 -0.49 5.66 -3.90
CA TYR A 13 0.39 6.38 -3.00
C TYR A 13 0.63 7.79 -3.53
N SER A 14 0.21 8.81 -2.77
CA SER A 14 0.38 10.23 -3.12
C SER A 14 0.68 11.10 -1.90
N GLY A 15 1.25 10.48 -0.85
CA GLY A 15 1.26 10.98 0.51
C GLY A 15 0.57 9.95 1.40
N PRO A 16 -0.77 9.88 1.42
CA PRO A 16 -1.47 8.75 2.00
C PRO A 16 -1.27 7.49 1.15
N LEU A 17 -1.16 6.35 1.83
CA LEU A 17 -1.18 5.01 1.23
C LEU A 17 -2.60 4.46 1.29
N ARG A 18 -3.11 4.08 0.12
CA ARG A 18 -4.42 3.43 -0.02
C ARG A 18 -4.26 2.12 -0.77
N ILE A 19 -4.66 1.04 -0.13
CA ILE A 19 -4.65 -0.32 -0.68
C ILE A 19 -6.09 -0.82 -0.69
N THR A 20 -6.57 -1.17 -1.88
CA THR A 20 -7.94 -1.68 -2.10
C THR A 20 -7.87 -3.01 -2.85
N LYS A 21 -8.76 -3.94 -2.54
CA LYS A 21 -8.90 -5.19 -3.29
C LYS A 21 -10.38 -5.40 -3.62
N GLY A 22 -10.72 -5.40 -4.90
CA GLY A 22 -12.13 -5.34 -5.31
C GLY A 22 -12.78 -4.02 -4.91
N ASN A 23 -13.97 -4.07 -4.29
CA ASN A 23 -14.71 -2.88 -3.86
C ASN A 23 -14.37 -2.42 -2.43
N GLU A 24 -13.53 -3.17 -1.71
CA GLU A 24 -13.23 -2.92 -0.31
C GLU A 24 -11.86 -2.25 -0.15
N VAL A 25 -11.81 -1.27 0.77
CA VAL A 25 -10.55 -0.66 1.20
C VAL A 25 -9.96 -1.55 2.30
N ASN A 26 -8.87 -2.23 2.00
CA ASN A 26 -8.20 -3.09 2.97
C ASN A 26 -7.36 -2.26 3.94
N VAL A 27 -6.62 -1.29 3.40
CA VAL A 27 -5.73 -0.45 4.20
C VAL A 27 -5.79 0.99 3.71
N PHE A 28 -5.93 1.91 4.67
CA PHE A 28 -5.77 3.34 4.44
C PHE A 28 -4.90 3.92 5.56
N LEU A 29 -3.76 4.50 5.19
CA LEU A 29 -2.84 5.15 6.11
C LEU A 29 -2.54 6.57 5.63
N ASN A 30 -2.58 7.52 6.55
CA ASN A 30 -2.10 8.87 6.26
C ASN A 30 -0.57 8.88 6.23
N ALA A 31 0.02 9.88 5.57
CA ALA A 31 1.48 10.00 5.42
C ALA A 31 2.24 10.01 6.77
N ASP A 32 1.58 10.52 7.82
CA ASP A 32 2.14 10.61 9.18
C ASP A 32 1.98 9.32 9.98
N ASP A 33 1.04 8.45 9.59
CA ASP A 33 0.78 7.15 10.21
C ASP A 33 1.65 6.03 9.61
N ILE A 34 2.30 6.29 8.47
CA ILE A 34 3.18 5.33 7.81
C ILE A 34 4.56 5.37 8.48
N PRO A 35 5.07 4.23 8.99
CA PRO A 35 6.42 4.14 9.52
C PRO A 35 7.46 4.69 8.53
N GLU A 36 8.47 5.40 9.03
CA GLU A 36 9.43 6.13 8.18
C GLU A 36 10.18 5.22 7.20
N ASN A 37 10.48 3.98 7.61
CA ASN A 37 11.09 2.96 6.76
C ASN A 37 10.19 2.61 5.56
N ILE A 38 8.92 2.31 5.80
CA ILE A 38 7.93 1.99 4.77
C ILE A 38 7.68 3.20 3.86
N ARG A 39 7.61 4.40 4.46
CA ARG A 39 7.38 5.63 3.70
C ARG A 39 8.50 5.91 2.71
N SER A 40 9.75 5.64 3.11
CA SER A 40 10.91 5.79 2.24
C SER A 40 10.85 4.83 1.05
N GLU A 41 10.52 3.56 1.28
CA GLU A 41 10.37 2.55 0.22
C GLU A 41 9.21 2.87 -0.73
N LEU A 42 8.05 3.31 -0.21
CA LEU A 42 6.93 3.77 -1.03
C LEU A 42 7.31 4.99 -1.89
N HIS A 43 8.14 5.89 -1.34
CA HIS A 43 8.60 7.06 -2.06
C HIS A 43 9.57 6.69 -3.19
N GLU A 44 10.53 5.81 -2.93
CA GLU A 44 11.43 5.31 -3.97
C GLU A 44 10.68 4.55 -5.07
N ALA A 45 9.80 3.61 -4.70
CA ALA A 45 8.97 2.88 -5.65
C ALA A 45 8.10 3.84 -6.49
N ALA A 46 7.61 4.92 -5.87
CA ALA A 46 6.84 5.96 -6.54
C ALA A 46 7.66 6.85 -7.49
N LEU A 47 8.91 7.13 -7.14
CA LEU A 47 9.85 7.88 -7.98
C LEU A 47 10.28 7.08 -9.21
N HIS A 48 10.42 5.75 -9.07
CA HIS A 48 10.86 4.86 -10.14
C HIS A 48 9.72 4.28 -10.99
N ASP A 49 8.46 4.66 -10.72
CA ASP A 49 7.25 4.10 -11.34
C ASP A 49 7.22 2.55 -11.32
N ASN A 50 7.78 1.97 -10.25
CA ASN A 50 7.93 0.53 -10.09
C ASN A 50 6.71 -0.09 -9.38
N CYS A 51 5.73 -0.52 -10.15
CA CYS A 51 4.57 -1.23 -9.60
C CYS A 51 4.91 -2.56 -8.93
N GLY A 52 6.05 -3.19 -9.22
CA GLY A 52 6.48 -4.41 -8.54
C GLY A 52 6.85 -4.14 -7.08
N GLU A 53 7.68 -3.12 -6.85
CA GLU A 53 8.05 -2.66 -5.51
C GLU A 53 6.85 -2.12 -4.75
N LEU A 54 6.01 -1.32 -5.40
CA LEU A 54 4.80 -0.79 -4.77
C LEU A 54 3.86 -1.90 -4.26
N ARG A 55 3.80 -3.04 -4.98
CA ARG A 55 3.04 -4.22 -4.57
C ARG A 55 3.64 -4.88 -3.34
N HIS A 56 4.96 -5.03 -3.33
CA HIS A 56 5.69 -5.68 -2.26
C HIS A 56 5.53 -4.92 -0.95
N VAL A 57 5.77 -3.60 -0.97
CA VAL A 57 5.62 -2.74 0.21
C VAL A 57 4.17 -2.69 0.66
N ALA A 58 3.20 -2.64 -0.27
CA ALA A 58 1.79 -2.70 0.09
C ALA A 58 1.39 -4.01 0.77
N GLN A 59 1.94 -5.15 0.34
CA GLN A 59 1.74 -6.44 1.01
C GLN A 59 2.35 -6.43 2.40
N GLU A 60 3.57 -5.95 2.56
CA GLU A 60 4.22 -5.85 3.87
C GLU A 60 3.42 -4.99 4.85
N VAL A 61 2.94 -3.82 4.40
CA VAL A 61 2.04 -2.96 5.19
C VAL A 61 0.75 -3.70 5.56
N THR A 62 0.15 -4.40 4.59
CA THR A 62 -1.09 -5.15 4.84
C THR A 62 -0.85 -6.32 5.78
N ASP A 63 0.31 -6.97 5.76
CA ASP A 63 0.63 -8.05 6.69
C ASP A 63 0.88 -7.51 8.10
N ILE A 64 1.58 -6.39 8.25
CA ILE A 64 1.84 -5.74 9.54
C ILE A 64 0.55 -5.21 10.18
N ILE A 65 -0.28 -4.52 9.39
CA ILE A 65 -1.50 -3.86 9.89
C ILE A 65 -2.70 -4.81 9.87
N GLY A 66 -2.86 -5.59 8.80
CA GLY A 66 -3.92 -6.58 8.64
C GLY A 66 -3.80 -7.74 9.63
N SER A 67 -2.61 -8.09 10.12
CA SER A 67 -2.48 -9.00 11.28
C SER A 67 -3.15 -8.46 12.56
N ASN A 68 -3.52 -7.17 12.61
CA ASN A 68 -4.30 -6.56 13.68
C ASN A 68 -5.77 -6.30 13.33
N ILE A 69 -6.25 -6.70 12.14
CA ILE A 69 -7.65 -6.56 11.75
C ILE A 69 -8.24 -7.97 11.69
N PRO A 70 -9.16 -8.35 12.61
CA PRO A 70 -9.79 -9.66 12.54
C PRO A 70 -10.56 -9.76 11.22
N GLU A 71 -10.44 -10.88 10.51
CA GLU A 71 -11.38 -11.23 9.44
C GLU A 71 -12.78 -11.29 10.06
N TRP A 72 -13.70 -10.43 9.62
CA TRP A 72 -15.12 -10.44 10.02
C TRP A 72 -15.96 -11.02 8.89
#